data_AF-A0A1W4WTS3-F1
#
_entry.id   AF-A0A1W4WTS3-F1
#
_cell.length_a   1.000
_cell.length_b   1.000
_cell.length_c   1.000
_cell.angle_alpha   90.00
_cell.angle_beta   90.00
_cell.angle_gamma   90.00
#
_symmetry.space_group_name_H-M   'P 1'
#
loop_
_entity.id
_entity.type
_entity.pdbx_description
1 polymer ?
#
loop_
_entity_poly.entity_id
_entity_poly.type
_entity_poly.pdbx_seq_one_letter_code
_entity_poly.pdbx_strand_id
1 'polypeptide(L)'
;MWYTSICVFVIILQWNNAVGMIKVWTENSFVSNPRNWEGGKYSKGCKGVIMPEQSKAPLIMDRLSTSQIILPTNGVVEIWDEIEINPWSTKCIRMREMNYIQWLTPDYWLLYHYDRQNDSKPSMPHVERVPCHSDIVAFSALHPFAIELPPVDVMILSVMFVELSDIPMYYIDNSDFHEFMYNTHLGRTLFSRNDSYPVISVDINPKGNCKQKQGCFCHKMDDDYIIIEKTVCENLKEPEHPTNCLFPIRPIGHCRDICGGTVLLEHDADFKFNDVQDTILPDDYVDSYMSNVLIDEKTYSQIVFREKESEYNELSSQKAKEFYESIIENQSKFGIKSVRIELSGEYYLRKSYIGHSFSIFFGTLLAAVIFFVIIFALFMGPQRFTISNVRIPWLDNGKGNYHYQQETTTDEGRPFMFARFENKDEGRLSLAPSVVSLDKTFENPLFGKEIQPSASASCATLDPITEKDLGDSGVERSTFELQLTSAKNVDLNEADNKV
;
A
#
# COMPACT_ATOMS: atom_id res chain seq x y z
N MET A 1 14.00 -51.88 18.76
CA MET A 1 14.53 -50.50 18.77
C MET A 1 14.55 -49.83 17.40
N TRP A 2 13.95 -50.40 16.34
CA TRP A 2 13.88 -49.74 15.02
C TRP A 2 12.56 -48.98 14.77
N TYR A 3 11.45 -49.39 15.41
CA TYR A 3 10.14 -48.74 15.25
C TYR A 3 10.02 -47.37 15.93
N THR A 4 10.76 -47.13 17.03
CA THR A 4 10.77 -45.85 17.74
C THR A 4 11.51 -44.75 16.96
N SER A 5 12.58 -45.09 16.24
CA SER A 5 13.29 -44.13 15.38
C SER A 5 12.50 -43.73 14.14
N ILE A 6 11.68 -44.62 13.58
CA ILE A 6 10.82 -44.31 12.43
C ILE A 6 9.70 -43.35 12.83
N CYS A 7 9.11 -43.49 14.02
CA CYS A 7 8.05 -42.58 14.49
C CYS A 7 8.58 -41.15 14.72
N VAL A 8 9.80 -41.00 15.27
CA VAL A 8 10.40 -39.67 15.48
C VAL A 8 10.77 -39.00 14.16
N PHE A 9 11.26 -39.75 13.16
CA PHE A 9 11.57 -39.21 11.83
C PHE A 9 10.30 -38.80 11.06
N VAL A 10 9.19 -39.53 11.22
CA VAL A 10 7.90 -39.18 10.59
C VAL A 10 7.26 -37.95 11.24
N ILE A 11 7.47 -37.70 12.54
CA ILE A 11 6.96 -36.50 13.21
C ILE A 11 7.74 -35.25 12.78
N ILE A 12 9.07 -35.36 12.59
CA ILE A 12 9.89 -34.22 12.13
C ILE A 12 9.60 -33.87 10.66
N LEU A 13 9.22 -34.84 9.82
CA LEU A 13 8.86 -34.61 8.42
C LEU A 13 7.43 -34.04 8.20
N GLN A 14 6.62 -33.88 9.26
CA GLN A 14 5.28 -33.27 9.17
C GLN A 14 5.24 -31.80 9.61
N TRP A 15 6.39 -31.18 9.91
CA TRP A 15 6.50 -29.77 10.30
C TRP A 15 6.91 -28.83 9.16
N ASN A 16 6.78 -29.25 7.90
CA ASN A 16 6.83 -28.35 6.74
C ASN A 16 5.45 -27.75 6.45
N ASN A 17 4.67 -27.40 7.47
CA ASN A 17 3.48 -26.59 7.27
C ASN A 17 3.95 -25.15 7.12
N ALA A 18 3.41 -24.42 6.13
CA ALA A 18 3.61 -22.99 6.01
C ALA A 18 3.07 -22.33 7.29
N VAL A 19 3.96 -22.04 8.22
CA VAL A 19 3.65 -21.21 9.39
C VAL A 19 3.54 -19.79 8.84
N GLY A 20 2.41 -19.13 9.07
CA GLY A 20 2.24 -17.76 8.60
C GLY A 20 3.24 -16.81 9.24
N MET A 21 3.32 -15.60 8.70
CA MET A 21 4.35 -14.66 9.09
C MET A 21 4.01 -14.03 10.44
N ILE A 22 5.05 -13.65 11.19
CA ILE A 22 4.86 -12.85 12.40
C ILE A 22 4.90 -11.37 12.00
N LYS A 23 3.81 -10.65 12.26
CA LYS A 23 3.62 -9.23 11.93
C LYS A 23 3.68 -8.41 13.21
N VAL A 24 4.71 -7.58 13.35
CA VAL A 24 4.97 -6.79 14.56
C VAL A 24 4.49 -5.37 14.37
N TRP A 25 3.66 -4.91 15.31
CA TRP A 25 3.27 -3.50 15.36
C TRP A 25 4.44 -2.64 15.83
N THR A 26 4.70 -1.54 15.13
CA THR A 26 5.89 -0.71 15.38
C THR A 26 5.65 0.61 16.08
N GLU A 27 4.45 1.17 15.96
CA GLU A 27 4.18 2.48 16.51
C GLU A 27 3.88 2.40 18.00
N ASN A 28 4.32 3.44 18.71
CA ASN A 28 4.13 3.57 20.14
C ASN A 28 3.88 5.03 20.50
N SER A 29 3.38 5.27 21.71
CA SER A 29 3.08 6.62 22.19
C SER A 29 3.93 7.06 23.39
N PHE A 30 5.19 6.58 23.44
CA PHE A 30 6.12 7.00 24.48
C PHE A 30 6.54 8.44 24.39
N VAL A 31 6.71 9.03 25.57
CA VAL A 31 7.34 10.34 25.75
C VAL A 31 8.84 10.29 25.49
N SER A 32 9.54 9.17 25.71
CA SER A 32 10.97 9.08 25.37
C SER A 32 11.26 8.98 23.87
N ASN A 33 10.30 8.55 23.06
CA ASN A 33 10.48 8.34 21.63
C ASN A 33 10.44 9.68 20.86
N PRO A 34 11.55 10.14 20.25
CA PRO A 34 11.57 11.42 19.54
C PRO A 34 10.60 11.49 18.37
N ARG A 35 10.17 10.37 17.78
CA ARG A 35 9.15 10.36 16.72
C ARG A 35 7.80 10.90 17.18
N ASN A 36 7.52 10.87 18.49
CA ASN A 36 6.32 11.40 19.09
C ASN A 36 6.44 12.88 19.51
N TRP A 37 7.58 13.51 19.24
CA TRP A 37 7.80 14.92 19.57
C TRP A 37 7.51 15.83 18.38
N GLU A 38 7.11 17.06 18.66
CA GLU A 38 7.02 18.11 17.65
C GLU A 38 8.38 18.32 16.97
N GLY A 39 8.46 17.98 15.68
CA GLY A 39 9.67 18.14 14.88
C GLY A 39 10.81 17.17 15.23
N GLY A 40 10.53 16.09 15.97
CA GLY A 40 11.50 15.01 16.20
C GLY A 40 12.66 15.35 17.15
N LYS A 41 12.56 16.45 17.90
CA LYS A 41 13.68 17.01 18.67
C LYS A 41 13.21 17.83 19.86
N TYR A 42 14.12 18.13 20.78
CA TYR A 42 13.83 19.04 21.88
C TYR A 42 13.40 20.42 21.36
N SER A 43 12.34 20.93 21.95
CA SER A 43 11.79 22.25 21.66
C SER A 43 12.60 23.36 22.34
N LYS A 44 12.51 24.59 21.83
CA LYS A 44 13.13 25.79 22.42
C LYS A 44 12.09 26.59 23.20
N GLY A 45 12.53 27.28 24.25
CA GLY A 45 11.70 28.23 24.98
C GLY A 45 10.65 27.60 25.91
N CYS A 46 10.83 26.33 26.29
CA CYS A 46 10.03 25.70 27.32
C CYS A 46 10.90 24.92 28.30
N LYS A 47 10.29 24.38 29.34
CA LYS A 47 10.90 23.44 30.28
C LYS A 47 9.90 22.32 30.54
N GLY A 48 10.44 21.12 30.71
CA GLY A 48 9.70 19.94 31.04
C GLY A 48 9.08 19.22 29.84
N VAL A 49 8.06 18.41 30.11
CA VAL A 49 7.25 17.72 29.09
C VAL A 49 5.91 18.42 28.96
N ILE A 50 5.56 18.78 27.73
CA ILE A 50 4.30 19.42 27.40
C ILE A 50 3.53 18.46 26.50
N MET A 51 2.42 17.95 27.03
CA MET A 51 1.49 17.13 26.26
C MET A 51 0.51 18.04 25.49
N PRO A 52 0.00 17.58 24.33
CA PRO A 52 -1.02 18.33 23.60
C PRO A 52 -2.27 18.52 24.47
N GLU A 53 -2.99 19.61 24.28
CA GLU A 53 -4.21 19.90 25.05
C GLU A 53 -5.29 18.82 24.84
N GLN A 54 -5.34 18.27 23.62
CA GLN A 54 -6.21 17.18 23.22
C GLN A 54 -5.39 16.02 22.68
N SER A 55 -5.65 14.81 23.17
CA SER A 55 -5.07 13.58 22.64
C SER A 55 -6.16 12.53 22.53
N LYS A 56 -6.35 11.97 21.33
CA LYS A 56 -7.33 10.90 21.12
C LYS A 56 -6.76 9.56 21.59
N ALA A 57 -5.48 9.33 21.35
CA ALA A 57 -4.76 8.14 21.81
C ALA A 57 -4.12 8.36 23.19
N PRO A 58 -3.89 7.28 23.97
CA PRO A 58 -3.15 7.34 25.22
C PRO A 58 -1.70 7.79 25.00
N LEU A 59 -1.22 8.66 25.89
CA LEU A 59 0.17 9.08 26.00
C LEU A 59 0.86 8.27 27.10
N ILE A 60 2.00 7.66 26.82
CA ILE A 60 2.70 6.85 27.82
C ILE A 60 3.96 7.55 28.32
N MET A 61 3.99 7.75 29.63
CA MET A 61 5.17 8.19 30.37
C MET A 61 5.96 6.97 30.83
N ASP A 62 7.13 6.81 30.23
CA ASP A 62 8.18 5.91 30.64
C ASP A 62 9.25 6.66 31.46
N ARG A 63 10.40 6.01 31.67
CA ARG A 63 11.44 6.52 32.55
C ARG A 63 11.94 7.89 32.10
N LEU A 64 11.62 8.91 32.88
CA LEU A 64 11.84 10.30 32.48
C LEU A 64 12.27 11.17 33.66
N SER A 65 13.31 11.98 33.43
CA SER A 65 13.75 13.03 34.36
C SER A 65 13.49 14.42 33.76
N THR A 66 12.56 15.16 34.35
CA THR A 66 11.99 16.39 33.78
C THR A 66 11.72 17.44 34.86
N SER A 67 11.73 18.74 34.51
CA SER A 67 11.49 19.80 35.50
C SER A 67 10.01 20.04 35.81
N GLN A 68 9.13 19.72 34.87
CA GLN A 68 7.68 19.81 35.01
C GLN A 68 6.99 18.93 33.96
N ILE A 69 5.72 18.64 34.19
CA ILE A 69 4.84 17.91 33.26
C ILE A 69 3.55 18.70 33.13
N ILE A 70 3.20 19.05 31.91
CA ILE A 70 1.90 19.65 31.55
C ILE A 70 1.08 18.55 30.90
N LEU A 71 0.00 18.14 31.57
CA LEU A 71 -0.91 17.09 31.15
C LEU A 71 -1.93 17.61 30.13
N PRO A 72 -2.51 16.73 29.28
CA PRO A 72 -3.62 17.09 28.41
C PRO A 72 -4.84 17.52 29.23
N THR A 73 -5.62 18.46 28.69
CA THR A 73 -6.94 18.79 29.25
C THR A 73 -7.93 17.67 28.95
N ASN A 74 -7.83 17.07 27.75
CA ASN A 74 -8.62 15.92 27.32
C ASN A 74 -7.69 14.84 26.75
N GLY A 75 -7.60 13.71 27.43
CA GLY A 75 -6.80 12.56 26.99
C GLY A 75 -6.53 11.59 28.13
N VAL A 76 -5.88 10.49 27.80
CA VAL A 76 -5.42 9.51 28.79
C VAL A 76 -3.90 9.56 28.85
N VAL A 77 -3.36 9.61 30.06
CA VAL A 77 -1.92 9.51 30.31
C VAL A 77 -1.68 8.31 31.19
N GLU A 78 -0.89 7.37 30.72
CA GLU A 78 -0.48 6.21 31.50
C GLU A 78 0.98 6.36 31.95
N ILE A 79 1.25 5.96 33.19
CA ILE A 79 2.58 6.02 33.79
C ILE A 79 3.04 4.58 33.97
N TRP A 80 4.05 4.18 33.20
CA TRP A 80 4.54 2.80 33.15
C TRP A 80 5.84 2.60 33.91
N ASP A 81 6.61 3.67 34.10
CA ASP A 81 7.91 3.63 34.78
C ASP A 81 8.11 4.90 35.64
N GLU A 82 9.23 4.98 36.34
CA GLU A 82 9.58 6.05 37.27
C GLU A 82 9.75 7.40 36.58
N ILE A 83 9.05 8.41 37.12
CA ILE A 83 9.17 9.80 36.71
C ILE A 83 9.91 10.57 37.80
N GLU A 84 11.05 11.15 37.45
CA GLU A 84 11.83 12.02 38.32
C GLU A 84 11.53 13.50 37.99
N ILE A 85 11.02 14.23 38.98
CA ILE A 85 10.88 15.69 38.87
C ILE A 85 12.19 16.36 39.32
N ASN A 86 13.01 16.76 38.35
CA ASN A 86 14.28 17.44 38.55
C ASN A 86 14.18 18.92 38.14
N PRO A 87 14.09 19.86 39.10
CA PRO A 87 13.93 21.30 38.82
C PRO A 87 15.04 21.91 37.96
N TRP A 88 16.22 21.28 37.92
CA TRP A 88 17.36 21.73 37.13
C TRP A 88 17.36 21.19 35.70
N SER A 89 16.44 20.28 35.36
CA SER A 89 16.32 19.75 34.00
C SER A 89 15.93 20.85 33.01
N THR A 90 16.77 21.01 31.98
CA THR A 90 16.57 21.94 30.87
C THR A 90 15.90 21.29 29.66
N LYS A 91 15.53 20.00 29.76
CA LYS A 91 14.83 19.29 28.70
C LYS A 91 13.47 19.96 28.46
N CYS A 92 13.14 20.14 27.18
CA CYS A 92 11.89 20.72 26.72
C CYS A 92 11.36 19.79 25.63
N ILE A 93 10.42 18.93 26.00
CA ILE A 93 9.78 17.97 25.10
C ILE A 93 8.36 18.48 24.87
N ARG A 94 7.99 18.71 23.62
CA ARG A 94 6.61 18.95 23.22
C ARG A 94 6.14 17.74 22.45
N MET A 95 5.12 17.08 22.96
CA MET A 95 4.52 15.92 22.30
C MET A 95 3.62 16.41 21.17
N ARG A 96 3.62 15.69 20.05
CA ARG A 96 2.62 15.89 18.99
C ARG A 96 1.27 15.35 19.47
N GLU A 97 0.20 15.77 18.80
CA GLU A 97 -1.12 15.15 18.98
C GLU A 97 -1.05 13.67 18.63
N MET A 98 -1.49 12.82 19.57
CA MET A 98 -1.54 11.38 19.35
C MET A 98 -2.95 10.98 18.95
N ASN A 99 -3.03 10.27 17.83
CA ASN A 99 -4.26 9.70 17.30
C ASN A 99 -4.13 8.19 17.23
N TYR A 100 -5.28 7.50 17.25
CA TYR A 100 -5.31 6.10 16.91
C TYR A 100 -4.84 5.90 15.47
N ILE A 101 -4.07 4.85 15.25
CA ILE A 101 -3.52 4.52 13.94
C ILE A 101 -4.28 3.31 13.40
N GLN A 102 -4.75 3.39 12.17
CA GLN A 102 -5.57 2.33 11.59
C GLN A 102 -4.80 1.03 11.45
N TRP A 103 -5.41 -0.07 11.89
CA TRP A 103 -4.89 -1.43 11.76
C TRP A 103 -4.44 -1.74 10.33
N LEU A 104 -5.20 -1.28 9.33
CA LEU A 104 -4.92 -1.50 7.92
C LEU A 104 -3.90 -0.50 7.33
N THR A 105 -3.07 0.13 8.15
CA THR A 105 -1.96 0.97 7.68
C THR A 105 -0.71 0.11 7.49
N PRO A 106 -0.27 -0.16 6.25
CA PRO A 106 0.79 -1.13 5.97
C PRO A 106 2.16 -0.75 6.55
N ASP A 107 2.46 0.55 6.63
CA ASP A 107 3.76 1.09 7.05
C ASP A 107 4.12 0.80 8.52
N TYR A 108 3.12 0.44 9.35
CA TYR A 108 3.31 0.22 10.78
C TYR A 108 3.44 -1.25 11.17
N TRP A 109 3.36 -2.14 10.20
CA TRP A 109 3.59 -3.57 10.37
C TRP A 109 4.96 -3.97 9.82
N LEU A 110 5.78 -4.56 10.69
CA LEU A 110 7.02 -5.20 10.28
C LEU A 110 6.87 -6.70 10.19
N LEU A 111 7.57 -7.29 9.25
CA LEU A 111 7.81 -8.73 9.24
C LEU A 111 8.90 -9.05 10.27
N TYR A 112 8.57 -9.88 11.25
CA TYR A 112 9.57 -10.43 12.16
C TYR A 112 10.29 -11.59 11.47
N HIS A 113 11.49 -11.33 10.99
CA HIS A 113 12.43 -12.35 10.58
C HIS A 113 13.59 -12.40 11.58
N TYR A 114 14.05 -13.61 11.91
CA TYR A 114 15.16 -13.84 12.84
C TYR A 114 16.50 -13.28 12.33
N ASP A 115 16.57 -12.89 11.06
CA ASP A 115 17.72 -12.24 10.45
C ASP A 115 17.48 -10.73 10.36
N ARG A 116 18.32 -9.98 11.07
CA ARG A 116 18.12 -8.56 11.40
C ARG A 116 18.19 -7.68 10.16
N GLN A 117 17.04 -7.21 9.67
CA GLN A 117 16.78 -5.80 9.39
C GLN A 117 15.31 -5.59 9.02
N ASN A 118 14.75 -4.51 9.55
CA ASN A 118 13.52 -3.90 9.03
C ASN A 118 13.65 -3.78 7.53
N ASP A 119 12.93 -4.59 6.77
CA ASP A 119 12.40 -4.15 5.50
C ASP A 119 11.20 -5.00 5.18
N SER A 120 10.02 -4.37 5.17
CA SER A 120 8.94 -4.88 4.35
C SER A 120 9.51 -5.02 2.94
N LYS A 121 9.64 -6.26 2.48
CA LYS A 121 10.07 -6.62 1.13
C LYS A 121 9.48 -5.64 0.11
N PRO A 122 10.28 -4.84 -0.62
CA PRO A 122 9.77 -3.90 -1.62
C PRO A 122 8.82 -4.54 -2.63
N SER A 123 8.99 -5.84 -2.88
CA SER A 123 8.15 -6.67 -3.76
C SER A 123 6.82 -7.12 -3.14
N MET A 124 6.67 -7.07 -1.82
CA MET A 124 5.46 -7.50 -1.11
C MET A 124 4.31 -6.49 -1.36
N PRO A 125 3.15 -6.96 -1.88
CA PRO A 125 1.96 -6.13 -2.06
C PRO A 125 1.54 -5.43 -0.78
N HIS A 126 1.08 -4.18 -0.91
CA HIS A 126 0.68 -3.33 0.22
C HIS A 126 -0.40 -4.00 1.08
N VAL A 127 -1.37 -4.67 0.45
CA VAL A 127 -2.46 -5.41 1.14
C VAL A 127 -1.98 -6.64 1.92
N GLU A 128 -0.78 -7.14 1.64
CA GLU A 128 -0.15 -8.26 2.34
C GLU A 128 0.88 -7.79 3.37
N ARG A 129 1.16 -6.48 3.46
CA ARG A 129 2.00 -5.93 4.51
C ARG A 129 1.27 -5.91 5.85
N VAL A 130 -0.04 -5.64 5.82
CA VAL A 130 -0.93 -5.78 6.98
C VAL A 130 -1.18 -7.26 7.33
N PRO A 131 -1.61 -7.60 8.56
CA PRO A 131 -1.77 -9.00 8.98
C PRO A 131 -2.78 -9.79 8.15
N CYS A 132 -2.36 -10.97 7.67
CA CYS A 132 -3.19 -11.92 6.92
C CYS A 132 -3.87 -12.96 7.82
N HIS A 133 -4.80 -13.75 7.25
CA HIS A 133 -5.53 -14.83 7.91
C HIS A 133 -4.65 -15.85 8.65
N SER A 134 -3.49 -16.18 8.08
CA SER A 134 -2.57 -17.15 8.65
C SER A 134 -1.45 -16.52 9.48
N ASP A 135 -1.41 -15.20 9.62
CA ASP A 135 -0.32 -14.49 10.31
C ASP A 135 -0.52 -14.44 11.82
N ILE A 136 0.60 -14.38 12.53
CA ILE A 136 0.63 -14.11 13.97
C ILE A 136 0.88 -12.63 14.16
N VAL A 137 0.00 -11.96 14.87
CA VAL A 137 0.15 -10.55 15.21
C VAL A 137 0.91 -10.41 16.51
N ALA A 138 1.96 -9.61 16.49
CA ALA A 138 2.82 -9.37 17.62
C ALA A 138 2.74 -7.92 18.07
N PHE A 139 2.39 -7.73 19.34
CA PHE A 139 2.49 -6.45 20.01
C PHE A 139 3.65 -6.46 20.98
N SER A 140 4.37 -5.35 21.09
CA SER A 140 5.40 -5.26 22.11
C SER A 140 4.75 -5.05 23.48
N ALA A 141 4.98 -5.98 24.41
CA ALA A 141 4.52 -5.89 25.79
C ALA A 141 5.15 -4.68 26.52
N LEU A 142 6.31 -4.23 26.04
CA LEU A 142 7.05 -3.09 26.57
C LEU A 142 6.72 -1.79 25.87
N HIS A 143 5.95 -1.82 24.78
CA HIS A 143 5.61 -0.60 24.04
C HIS A 143 4.11 -0.49 23.78
N PRO A 144 3.36 0.24 24.62
CA PRO A 144 1.96 0.49 24.41
C PRO A 144 1.73 1.29 23.13
N PHE A 145 0.62 0.95 22.50
CA PHE A 145 0.23 1.34 21.16
C PHE A 145 -1.22 1.83 21.18
N ALA A 146 -1.62 2.54 20.13
CA ALA A 146 -2.98 3.02 19.98
C ALA A 146 -3.47 2.71 18.57
N ILE A 147 -4.32 1.71 18.45
CA ILE A 147 -4.78 1.17 17.18
C ILE A 147 -6.26 1.45 16.98
N GLU A 148 -6.63 1.97 15.82
CA GLU A 148 -8.01 2.01 15.36
C GLU A 148 -8.29 0.70 14.63
N LEU A 149 -9.30 -0.01 15.10
CA LEU A 149 -9.72 -1.30 14.55
C LEU A 149 -10.28 -1.17 13.13
N PRO A 150 -10.12 -2.19 12.26
CA PRO A 150 -10.58 -2.12 10.88
C PRO A 150 -12.12 -2.02 10.78
N PRO A 151 -12.64 -1.44 9.70
CA PRO A 151 -14.10 -1.30 9.50
C PRO A 151 -14.79 -2.60 9.03
N VAL A 152 -14.02 -3.66 8.81
CA VAL A 152 -14.44 -4.98 8.33
C VAL A 152 -13.74 -6.07 9.13
N ASP A 153 -14.24 -7.30 9.00
CA ASP A 153 -13.73 -8.44 9.74
C ASP A 153 -12.40 -8.92 9.15
N VAL A 154 -11.34 -8.78 9.93
CA VAL A 154 -10.00 -9.29 9.63
C VAL A 154 -9.75 -10.51 10.48
N MET A 155 -9.38 -11.62 9.85
CA MET A 155 -8.97 -12.82 10.57
C MET A 155 -7.45 -12.89 10.68
N ILE A 156 -6.96 -13.42 11.80
CA ILE A 156 -5.55 -13.70 12.06
C ILE A 156 -5.38 -15.07 12.71
N LEU A 157 -4.18 -15.63 12.68
CA LEU A 157 -3.92 -16.95 13.26
C LEU A 157 -3.85 -16.89 14.78
N SER A 158 -3.16 -15.87 15.31
CA SER A 158 -2.96 -15.70 16.75
C SER A 158 -2.44 -14.30 17.08
N VAL A 159 -2.56 -13.92 18.36
CA VAL A 159 -1.94 -12.71 18.92
C VAL A 159 -0.89 -13.12 19.95
N MET A 160 0.27 -12.49 19.87
CA MET A 160 1.39 -12.66 20.81
C MET A 160 1.83 -11.31 21.37
N PHE A 161 2.21 -11.31 22.65
CA PHE A 161 2.86 -10.16 23.30
C PHE A 161 4.35 -10.47 23.51
N VAL A 162 5.21 -9.59 22.99
CA VAL A 162 6.66 -9.77 22.95
C VAL A 162 7.36 -8.82 23.91
N GLU A 163 8.16 -9.35 24.82
CA GLU A 163 9.09 -8.58 25.65
C GLU A 163 10.48 -8.51 24.98
N LEU A 164 11.26 -7.46 25.20
CA LEU A 164 12.60 -7.24 24.63
C LEU A 164 13.66 -8.30 25.03
N SER A 165 13.25 -9.43 25.62
CA SER A 165 14.07 -10.56 26.05
C SER A 165 14.00 -11.78 25.10
N ASP A 166 13.49 -11.62 23.87
CA ASP A 166 13.38 -12.65 22.82
C ASP A 166 12.51 -13.88 23.20
N ILE A 167 11.74 -13.80 24.30
CA ILE A 167 10.83 -14.86 24.72
C ILE A 167 9.39 -14.34 24.57
N PRO A 168 8.52 -15.00 23.76
CA PRO A 168 7.11 -14.66 23.70
C PRO A 168 6.47 -14.89 25.06
N MET A 169 5.79 -13.88 25.60
CA MET A 169 5.29 -13.93 26.98
C MET A 169 4.05 -14.83 27.09
N TYR A 170 3.14 -14.79 26.11
CA TYR A 170 1.98 -15.68 26.00
C TYR A 170 1.24 -15.48 24.67
N TYR A 171 0.57 -16.54 24.19
CA TYR A 171 -0.43 -16.47 23.13
C TYR A 171 -1.81 -16.25 23.76
N ILE A 172 -2.63 -15.40 23.13
CA ILE A 172 -4.00 -15.16 23.59
C ILE A 172 -4.97 -15.93 22.68
N ASP A 173 -5.95 -16.59 23.29
CA ASP A 173 -7.07 -17.17 22.54
C ASP A 173 -8.07 -16.10 22.08
N ASN A 174 -9.02 -16.47 21.22
CA ASN A 174 -9.94 -15.50 20.66
C ASN A 174 -10.86 -14.85 21.71
N SER A 175 -11.37 -15.65 22.65
CA SER A 175 -12.27 -15.19 23.71
C SER A 175 -11.58 -14.18 24.63
N ASP A 176 -10.37 -14.51 25.09
CA ASP A 176 -9.57 -13.67 25.97
C ASP A 176 -9.15 -12.38 25.25
N PHE A 177 -8.84 -12.46 23.96
CA PHE A 177 -8.47 -11.28 23.18
C PHE A 177 -9.66 -10.33 22.99
N HIS A 178 -10.84 -10.86 22.67
CA HIS A 178 -12.07 -10.06 22.62
C HIS A 178 -12.45 -9.48 23.98
N GLU A 179 -12.38 -10.27 25.04
CA GLU A 179 -12.66 -9.81 26.39
C GLU A 179 -11.71 -8.68 26.78
N PHE A 180 -10.41 -8.85 26.49
CA PHE A 180 -9.43 -7.81 26.69
C PHE A 180 -9.78 -6.53 25.92
N MET A 181 -9.91 -6.60 24.59
CA MET A 181 -10.15 -5.43 23.74
C MET A 181 -11.43 -4.68 24.12
N TYR A 182 -12.53 -5.41 24.35
CA TYR A 182 -13.85 -4.79 24.46
C TYR A 182 -14.32 -4.55 25.89
N ASN A 183 -13.92 -5.39 26.86
CA ASN A 183 -14.47 -5.31 28.21
C ASN A 183 -13.51 -4.68 29.23
N THR A 184 -12.20 -4.72 28.99
CA THR A 184 -11.24 -4.08 29.89
C THR A 184 -11.11 -2.58 29.61
N HIS A 185 -10.69 -1.82 30.62
CA HIS A 185 -10.40 -0.39 30.41
C HIS A 185 -9.15 -0.21 29.54
N LEU A 186 -8.08 -0.97 29.84
CA LEU A 186 -6.83 -0.91 29.09
C LEU A 186 -7.03 -1.29 27.62
N GLY A 187 -7.72 -2.40 27.32
CA GLY A 187 -7.99 -2.81 25.94
C GLY A 187 -8.76 -1.76 25.14
N ARG A 188 -9.80 -1.13 25.73
CA ARG A 188 -10.53 -0.03 25.07
C ARG A 188 -9.72 1.25 24.90
N THR A 189 -8.71 1.46 25.75
CA THR A 189 -7.78 2.58 25.64
C THR A 189 -6.76 2.34 24.51
N LEU A 190 -6.27 1.10 24.35
CA LEU A 190 -5.28 0.73 23.33
C LEU A 190 -5.93 0.46 21.95
N PHE A 191 -7.15 -0.07 21.93
CA PHE A 191 -7.90 -0.39 20.72
C PHE A 191 -9.16 0.49 20.64
N SER A 192 -9.12 1.47 19.75
CA SER A 192 -10.28 2.28 19.44
C SER A 192 -11.20 1.54 18.48
N ARG A 193 -12.47 1.47 18.87
CA ARG A 193 -13.55 1.04 18.01
C ARG A 193 -14.09 2.24 17.25
N ASN A 194 -14.34 2.06 15.96
CA ASN A 194 -15.19 2.98 15.24
C ASN A 194 -16.66 2.66 15.56
N ASP A 195 -17.33 3.53 16.33
CA ASP A 195 -18.72 3.37 16.74
C ASP A 195 -19.71 3.28 15.56
N SER A 196 -19.27 3.64 14.35
CA SER A 196 -20.05 3.50 13.12
C SER A 196 -20.21 2.04 12.68
N TYR A 197 -19.38 1.12 13.20
CA TYR A 197 -19.36 -0.29 12.81
C TYR A 197 -19.64 -1.21 14.01
N PRO A 198 -20.78 -1.92 14.02
CA PRO A 198 -21.19 -2.77 15.15
C PRO A 198 -20.46 -4.11 15.22
N VAL A 199 -19.52 -4.41 14.31
CA VAL A 199 -18.95 -5.76 14.13
C VAL A 199 -17.60 -5.93 14.86
N ILE A 200 -17.31 -7.17 15.25
CA ILE A 200 -16.02 -7.61 15.76
C ILE A 200 -15.02 -7.60 14.60
N SER A 201 -14.17 -6.58 14.58
CA SER A 201 -13.31 -6.29 13.44
C SER A 201 -12.06 -7.18 13.31
N VAL A 202 -11.63 -7.86 14.38
CA VAL A 202 -10.42 -8.70 14.38
C VAL A 202 -10.70 -10.00 15.12
N ASP A 203 -10.65 -11.14 14.42
CA ASP A 203 -10.97 -12.48 14.95
C ASP A 203 -9.74 -13.41 14.85
N ILE A 204 -9.50 -14.20 15.90
CA ILE A 204 -8.43 -15.20 15.96
C ILE A 204 -8.99 -16.57 15.54
N ASN A 205 -8.51 -17.08 14.40
CA ASN A 205 -8.84 -18.41 13.91
C ASN A 205 -7.60 -19.34 13.94
N PRO A 206 -7.36 -20.08 15.03
CA PRO A 206 -6.20 -20.96 15.16
C PRO A 206 -6.26 -22.18 14.22
N LYS A 207 -7.44 -22.48 13.64
CA LYS A 207 -7.61 -23.50 12.61
C LYS A 207 -7.31 -23.00 11.20
N GLY A 208 -7.17 -21.68 11.05
CA GLY A 208 -6.87 -20.96 9.80
C GLY A 208 -5.42 -21.07 9.33
N ASN A 209 -4.65 -22.02 9.86
CA ASN A 209 -3.29 -22.23 9.39
C ASN A 209 -3.26 -22.65 7.92
N CYS A 210 -2.32 -22.09 7.17
CA CYS A 210 -2.19 -22.41 5.75
C CYS A 210 -1.64 -23.84 5.57
N LYS A 211 -2.55 -24.81 5.57
CA LYS A 211 -2.25 -26.24 5.33
C LYS A 211 -2.30 -26.62 3.86
N GLN A 212 -2.75 -25.71 3.01
CA GLN A 212 -2.91 -25.94 1.59
C GLN A 212 -1.54 -25.96 0.90
N LYS A 213 -1.24 -27.04 0.18
CA LYS A 213 0.03 -27.18 -0.55
C LYS A 213 0.19 -26.16 -1.67
N GLN A 214 -0.94 -25.67 -2.17
CA GLN A 214 -1.03 -24.63 -3.18
C GLN A 214 -0.84 -23.22 -2.61
N GLY A 215 -0.59 -23.06 -1.31
CA GLY A 215 -0.57 -21.75 -0.63
C GLY A 215 -1.99 -21.27 -0.27
N CYS A 216 -2.06 -20.11 0.37
CA CYS A 216 -3.33 -19.52 0.81
C CYS A 216 -3.42 -18.06 0.39
N PHE A 217 -4.64 -17.58 0.23
CA PHE A 217 -4.90 -16.15 0.09
C PHE A 217 -4.61 -15.45 1.42
N CYS A 218 -4.04 -14.25 1.36
CA CYS A 218 -3.79 -13.45 2.56
C CYS A 218 -5.11 -13.10 3.28
N HIS A 219 -6.09 -12.59 2.53
CA HIS A 219 -7.42 -12.25 3.01
C HIS A 219 -8.49 -13.08 2.29
N LYS A 220 -9.68 -13.14 2.87
CA LYS A 220 -10.83 -13.77 2.22
C LYS A 220 -11.20 -12.96 0.97
N MET A 221 -11.35 -13.63 -0.17
CA MET A 221 -11.63 -12.99 -1.46
C MET A 221 -13.15 -12.80 -1.63
N ASP A 222 -13.72 -11.88 -0.85
CA ASP A 222 -15.13 -11.45 -0.91
C ASP A 222 -15.23 -9.92 -0.91
N ASP A 223 -16.43 -9.38 -0.69
CA ASP A 223 -16.66 -7.92 -0.71
C ASP A 223 -15.81 -7.16 0.32
N ASP A 224 -15.41 -7.81 1.43
CA ASP A 224 -14.54 -7.19 2.44
C ASP A 224 -13.12 -6.98 1.91
N TYR A 225 -12.65 -7.82 0.96
CA TYR A 225 -11.35 -7.63 0.32
C TYR A 225 -11.23 -6.27 -0.37
N ILE A 226 -12.29 -5.82 -1.05
CA ILE A 226 -12.31 -4.53 -1.75
C ILE A 226 -12.19 -3.39 -0.73
N ILE A 227 -12.83 -3.53 0.43
CA ILE A 227 -12.75 -2.54 1.51
C ILE A 227 -11.36 -2.54 2.14
N ILE A 228 -10.77 -3.72 2.36
CA ILE A 228 -9.39 -3.86 2.86
C ILE A 228 -8.41 -3.19 1.89
N GLU A 229 -8.45 -3.54 0.60
CA GLU A 229 -7.56 -2.97 -0.42
C GLU A 229 -7.67 -1.45 -0.46
N LYS A 230 -8.91 -0.93 -0.54
CA LYS A 230 -9.15 0.51 -0.55
C LYS A 230 -8.61 1.19 0.71
N THR A 231 -8.89 0.64 1.89
CA THR A 231 -8.47 1.20 3.18
C THR A 231 -6.94 1.18 3.31
N VAL A 232 -6.29 0.10 2.89
CA VAL A 232 -4.82 0.00 2.87
C VAL A 232 -4.23 1.09 1.98
N CYS A 233 -4.79 1.30 0.79
CA CYS A 233 -4.27 2.30 -0.15
C CYS A 233 -4.54 3.75 0.29
N GLU A 234 -5.66 4.01 0.94
CA GLU A 234 -5.97 5.34 1.52
C GLU A 234 -5.03 5.69 2.70
N ASN A 235 -4.59 4.69 3.45
CA ASN A 235 -3.73 4.89 4.63
C ASN A 235 -2.23 4.83 4.37
N LEU A 236 -1.81 4.38 3.18
CA LEU A 236 -0.40 4.24 2.80
C LEU A 236 0.38 5.55 3.04
N LYS A 237 1.37 5.50 3.94
CA LYS A 237 2.22 6.64 4.31
C LYS A 237 3.51 6.72 3.49
N GLU A 238 3.95 5.61 2.92
CA GLU A 238 5.10 5.56 2.01
C GLU A 238 5.02 6.71 1.00
N PRO A 239 6.07 7.51 0.79
CA PRO A 239 6.05 8.57 -0.22
C PRO A 239 5.93 7.96 -1.61
N GLU A 240 5.28 8.67 -2.53
CA GLU A 240 5.23 8.24 -3.92
C GLU A 240 6.64 8.34 -4.52
N HIS A 241 7.31 7.20 -4.67
CA HIS A 241 8.59 7.14 -5.35
C HIS A 241 8.35 7.32 -6.85
N PRO A 242 9.05 8.26 -7.52
CA PRO A 242 8.90 8.43 -8.95
C PRO A 242 9.32 7.14 -9.66
N THR A 243 8.38 6.53 -10.38
CA THR A 243 8.66 5.37 -11.24
C THR A 243 9.53 5.84 -12.40
N ASN A 244 10.83 5.55 -12.32
CA ASN A 244 11.80 5.89 -13.37
C ASN A 244 11.88 4.78 -14.43
N CYS A 245 10.74 4.24 -14.84
CA CYS A 245 10.64 3.25 -15.91
C CYS A 245 9.54 3.64 -16.89
N LEU A 246 9.68 3.22 -18.15
CA LEU A 246 8.60 3.25 -19.12
C LEU A 246 7.57 2.18 -18.75
N PHE A 247 6.27 2.46 -18.94
CA PHE A 247 5.18 1.49 -18.71
C PHE A 247 5.27 0.77 -17.35
N PRO A 248 5.19 1.52 -16.22
CA PRO A 248 5.22 0.89 -14.90
C PRO A 248 4.00 -0.04 -14.74
N ILE A 249 4.16 -1.10 -13.95
CA ILE A 249 3.14 -2.14 -13.75
C ILE A 249 2.54 -2.04 -12.35
N ARG A 250 1.31 -2.56 -12.16
CA ARG A 250 0.66 -2.62 -10.84
C ARG A 250 0.26 -4.06 -10.52
N PRO A 251 1.09 -4.80 -9.77
CA PRO A 251 0.72 -6.14 -9.32
C PRO A 251 -0.52 -6.08 -8.42
N ILE A 252 -1.28 -7.17 -8.36
CA ILE A 252 -2.48 -7.26 -7.53
C ILE A 252 -2.09 -7.04 -6.07
N GLY A 253 -2.87 -6.22 -5.36
CA GLY A 253 -2.60 -5.81 -3.99
C GLY A 253 -1.58 -4.67 -3.82
N HIS A 254 -1.01 -4.13 -4.92
CA HIS A 254 -0.23 -2.90 -4.86
C HIS A 254 -1.12 -1.66 -5.08
N CYS A 255 -0.99 -0.68 -4.18
CA CYS A 255 -1.69 0.59 -4.28
C CYS A 255 -1.12 1.55 -5.33
N ARG A 256 0.12 1.34 -5.77
CA ARG A 256 0.85 2.21 -6.70
C ARG A 256 1.59 1.38 -7.73
N ASP A 257 1.88 2.01 -8.86
CA ASP A 257 2.69 1.38 -9.90
C ASP A 257 4.13 1.22 -9.42
N ILE A 258 4.78 0.15 -9.87
CA ILE A 258 6.16 -0.18 -9.57
C ILE A 258 6.94 -0.36 -10.87
N CYS A 259 8.27 -0.28 -10.75
CA CYS A 259 9.19 -0.68 -11.79
C CYS A 259 9.76 -2.06 -11.44
N GLY A 260 9.58 -3.02 -12.34
CA GLY A 260 10.00 -4.42 -12.16
C GLY A 260 9.18 -5.37 -13.01
N GLY A 261 9.03 -6.60 -12.55
CA GLY A 261 8.30 -7.65 -13.27
C GLY A 261 7.34 -8.41 -12.38
N THR A 262 6.27 -8.94 -12.97
CA THR A 262 5.31 -9.81 -12.30
C THR A 262 5.04 -11.04 -13.15
N VAL A 263 5.05 -12.21 -12.53
CA VAL A 263 4.72 -13.49 -13.16
C VAL A 263 3.47 -14.06 -12.49
N LEU A 264 2.46 -14.38 -13.29
CA LEU A 264 1.21 -14.98 -12.84
C LEU A 264 1.15 -16.44 -13.30
N LEU A 265 0.99 -17.35 -12.36
CA LEU A 265 0.90 -18.78 -12.59
C LEU A 265 -0.54 -19.24 -12.34
N GLU A 266 -1.30 -19.53 -13.39
CA GLU A 266 -2.62 -20.16 -13.24
C GLU A 266 -2.44 -21.60 -12.80
N HIS A 267 -3.09 -22.00 -11.72
CA HIS A 267 -2.89 -23.34 -11.16
C HIS A 267 -4.15 -23.89 -10.48
N ASP A 268 -4.15 -25.19 -10.24
CA ASP A 268 -5.22 -25.93 -9.55
C ASP A 268 -4.71 -26.49 -8.21
N ALA A 269 -5.40 -27.51 -7.68
CA ALA A 269 -5.10 -28.17 -6.42
C ALA A 269 -3.81 -29.02 -6.43
N ASP A 270 -3.26 -29.37 -7.59
CA ASP A 270 -2.00 -30.12 -7.73
C ASP A 270 -0.77 -29.22 -7.71
N PHE A 271 -0.96 -27.90 -7.61
CA PHE A 271 0.11 -26.92 -7.56
C PHE A 271 1.03 -27.13 -6.36
N LYS A 272 2.33 -27.03 -6.62
CA LYS A 272 3.37 -27.17 -5.60
C LYS A 272 3.95 -25.80 -5.27
N PHE A 273 3.26 -25.05 -4.41
CA PHE A 273 3.62 -23.68 -4.06
C PHE A 273 5.06 -23.58 -3.53
N ASN A 274 5.40 -24.40 -2.54
CA ASN A 274 6.73 -24.40 -1.94
C ASN A 274 7.81 -24.79 -2.95
N ASP A 275 7.57 -25.78 -3.82
CA ASP A 275 8.55 -26.18 -4.84
C ASP A 275 8.84 -25.03 -5.82
N VAL A 276 7.82 -24.23 -6.17
CA VAL A 276 8.00 -23.03 -7.02
C VAL A 276 8.69 -21.92 -6.24
N GLN A 277 8.28 -21.69 -4.99
CA GLN A 277 8.91 -20.70 -4.12
C GLN A 277 10.41 -20.99 -3.92
N ASP A 278 10.79 -22.26 -3.77
CA ASP A 278 12.18 -22.70 -3.63
C ASP A 278 13.01 -22.49 -4.91
N THR A 279 12.37 -22.35 -6.08
CA THR A 279 13.08 -21.97 -7.33
C THR A 279 13.41 -20.48 -7.39
N ILE A 280 12.77 -19.66 -6.56
CA ILE A 280 13.03 -18.23 -6.47
C ILE A 280 14.29 -18.05 -5.62
N LEU A 281 15.44 -17.93 -6.29
CA LEU A 281 16.72 -17.77 -5.62
C LEU A 281 16.80 -16.38 -4.97
N PRO A 282 17.29 -16.28 -3.72
CA PRO A 282 17.57 -14.99 -3.11
C PRO A 282 18.64 -14.27 -3.94
N ASP A 283 18.40 -12.99 -4.20
CA ASP A 283 19.29 -12.11 -4.94
C ASP A 283 19.65 -10.91 -4.07
N ASP A 284 20.89 -10.43 -4.16
CA ASP A 284 21.38 -9.32 -3.34
C ASP A 284 20.69 -8.00 -3.71
N TYR A 285 20.28 -7.84 -4.97
CA TYR A 285 19.76 -6.59 -5.54
C TYR A 285 18.27 -6.64 -5.85
N VAL A 286 17.74 -7.82 -6.17
CA VAL A 286 16.31 -8.03 -6.47
C VAL A 286 15.64 -8.73 -5.30
N ASP A 287 14.55 -8.13 -4.84
CA ASP A 287 13.63 -8.75 -3.92
C ASP A 287 12.46 -9.37 -4.68
N SER A 288 11.95 -10.47 -4.13
CA SER A 288 10.85 -11.21 -4.70
C SER A 288 9.89 -11.70 -3.63
N TYR A 289 8.61 -11.71 -4.01
CA TYR A 289 7.52 -12.10 -3.14
C TYR A 289 6.45 -12.85 -3.93
N MET A 290 6.04 -14.00 -3.40
CA MET A 290 5.07 -14.89 -4.02
C MET A 290 3.82 -14.98 -3.15
N SER A 291 2.66 -14.82 -3.76
CA SER A 291 1.34 -14.81 -3.10
C SER A 291 0.25 -15.38 -4.00
N ASN A 292 -0.84 -15.85 -3.43
CA ASN A 292 -2.00 -16.26 -4.21
C ASN A 292 -3.01 -15.13 -4.36
N VAL A 293 -3.53 -14.99 -5.57
CA VAL A 293 -4.50 -13.96 -5.97
C VAL A 293 -5.62 -14.59 -6.81
N LEU A 294 -6.79 -13.96 -6.82
CA LEU A 294 -7.95 -14.41 -7.59
C LEU A 294 -8.19 -13.43 -8.75
N ILE A 295 -8.27 -13.95 -9.97
CA ILE A 295 -8.57 -13.17 -11.18
C ILE A 295 -9.62 -13.93 -11.97
N ASP A 296 -10.78 -13.32 -12.23
CA ASP A 296 -11.89 -13.93 -12.98
C ASP A 296 -12.24 -15.36 -12.49
N GLU A 297 -12.42 -15.51 -11.17
CA GLU A 297 -12.71 -16.79 -10.49
C GLU A 297 -11.62 -17.87 -10.61
N LYS A 298 -10.45 -17.51 -11.14
CA LYS A 298 -9.29 -18.42 -11.24
C LYS A 298 -8.20 -18.03 -10.25
N THR A 299 -7.59 -19.05 -9.67
CA THR A 299 -6.47 -18.87 -8.75
C THR A 299 -5.17 -18.72 -9.54
N TYR A 300 -4.44 -17.68 -9.21
CA TYR A 300 -3.09 -17.44 -9.70
C TYR A 300 -2.13 -17.35 -8.53
N SER A 301 -0.93 -17.91 -8.66
CA SER A 301 0.20 -17.49 -7.85
C SER A 301 0.91 -16.34 -8.55
N GLN A 302 0.92 -15.18 -7.91
CA GLN A 302 1.62 -13.98 -8.34
C GLN A 302 3.00 -13.93 -7.71
N ILE A 303 4.03 -13.80 -8.54
CA ILE A 303 5.41 -13.53 -8.11
C ILE A 303 5.77 -12.12 -8.58
N VAL A 304 6.06 -11.24 -7.63
CA VAL A 304 6.49 -9.87 -7.90
C VAL A 304 8.00 -9.78 -7.73
N PHE A 305 8.69 -9.17 -8.69
CA PHE A 305 10.12 -8.89 -8.66
C PHE A 305 10.33 -7.39 -8.66
N ARG A 306 11.07 -6.88 -7.66
CA ARG A 306 11.39 -5.46 -7.52
C ARG A 306 12.81 -5.30 -7.01
N GLU A 307 13.52 -4.30 -7.49
CA GLU A 307 14.82 -3.94 -6.94
C GLU A 307 14.69 -3.42 -5.50
N LYS A 308 15.67 -3.80 -4.67
CA LYS A 308 15.74 -3.35 -3.26
C LYS A 308 16.12 -1.88 -3.16
N GLU A 309 16.99 -1.42 -4.05
CA GLU A 309 17.41 -0.03 -4.11
C GLU A 309 16.34 0.85 -4.76
N SER A 310 16.37 2.15 -4.47
CA SER A 310 15.39 3.11 -4.98
C SER A 310 15.52 3.41 -6.48
N GLU A 311 16.65 3.06 -7.09
CA GLU A 311 16.92 3.33 -8.51
C GLU A 311 16.71 2.08 -9.35
N TYR A 312 15.71 2.13 -10.22
CA TYR A 312 15.43 1.06 -11.17
C TYR A 312 16.54 0.94 -12.22
N ASN A 313 17.05 -0.27 -12.46
CA ASN A 313 18.10 -0.58 -13.43
C ASN A 313 17.75 -1.78 -14.33
N GLU A 314 16.47 -2.17 -14.37
CA GLU A 314 15.91 -3.27 -15.17
C GLU A 314 16.30 -4.69 -14.73
N LEU A 315 17.14 -4.85 -13.70
CA LEU A 315 17.54 -6.17 -13.21
C LEU A 315 16.34 -6.97 -12.70
N SER A 316 15.41 -6.31 -12.02
CA SER A 316 14.15 -6.94 -11.56
C SER A 316 13.31 -7.50 -12.72
N SER A 317 13.20 -6.76 -13.82
CA SER A 317 12.49 -7.19 -15.03
C SER A 317 13.23 -8.34 -15.74
N GLN A 318 14.56 -8.30 -15.79
CA GLN A 318 15.38 -9.39 -16.33
C GLN A 318 15.20 -10.67 -15.50
N LYS A 319 15.22 -10.57 -14.17
CA LYS A 319 15.01 -11.71 -13.26
C LYS A 319 13.62 -12.31 -13.41
N ALA A 320 12.57 -11.49 -13.52
CA ALA A 320 11.22 -11.97 -13.79
C ALA A 320 11.16 -12.76 -15.11
N LYS A 321 11.86 -12.29 -16.15
CA LYS A 321 11.94 -12.96 -17.45
C LYS A 321 12.71 -14.28 -17.38
N GLU A 322 13.87 -14.30 -16.72
CA GLU A 322 14.66 -15.52 -16.49
C GLU A 322 13.82 -16.59 -15.76
N PHE A 323 13.10 -16.18 -14.71
CA PHE A 323 12.20 -17.05 -13.96
C PHE A 323 11.07 -17.59 -14.84
N TYR A 324 10.42 -16.71 -15.62
CA TYR A 324 9.36 -17.10 -16.56
C TYR A 324 9.82 -18.15 -17.57
N GLU A 325 11.00 -17.95 -18.18
CA GLU A 325 11.58 -18.90 -19.13
C GLU A 325 11.85 -20.26 -18.47
N SER A 326 12.41 -20.26 -17.25
CA SER A 326 12.66 -21.48 -16.47
C SER A 326 11.38 -22.23 -16.08
N ILE A 327 10.32 -21.50 -15.70
CA ILE A 327 9.05 -22.08 -15.28
C ILE A 327 8.28 -22.67 -16.46
N ILE A 328 8.29 -22.03 -17.63
CA ILE A 328 7.60 -22.56 -18.81
C ILE A 328 8.14 -23.93 -19.22
N GLU A 329 9.46 -24.11 -19.17
CA GLU A 329 10.09 -25.41 -19.47
C GLU A 329 9.63 -26.52 -18.51
N ASN A 330 9.26 -26.15 -17.28
CA ASN A 330 8.96 -27.07 -16.19
C ASN A 330 7.50 -27.00 -15.71
N GLN A 331 6.59 -26.31 -16.43
CA GLN A 331 5.27 -25.95 -15.91
C GLN A 331 4.43 -27.16 -15.46
N SER A 332 4.50 -28.28 -16.20
CA SER A 332 3.77 -29.51 -15.88
C SER A 332 4.30 -30.21 -14.62
N LYS A 333 5.58 -30.03 -14.28
CA LYS A 333 6.20 -30.59 -13.06
C LYS A 333 5.63 -29.93 -11.80
N PHE A 334 5.25 -28.66 -11.90
CA PHE A 334 4.77 -27.82 -10.81
C PHE A 334 3.24 -27.76 -10.70
N GLY A 335 2.49 -28.36 -11.63
CA GLY A 335 1.03 -28.28 -11.65
C GLY A 335 0.51 -26.92 -12.14
N ILE A 336 1.25 -26.27 -13.05
CA ILE A 336 0.90 -24.97 -13.62
C ILE A 336 0.16 -25.17 -14.95
N LYS A 337 -0.99 -24.50 -15.09
CA LYS A 337 -1.83 -24.53 -16.31
C LYS A 337 -1.41 -23.51 -17.34
N SER A 338 -1.16 -22.28 -16.90
CA SER A 338 -0.78 -21.17 -17.77
C SER A 338 0.14 -20.22 -17.01
N VAL A 339 1.03 -19.58 -17.76
CA VAL A 339 2.00 -18.61 -17.23
C VAL A 339 1.79 -17.31 -17.99
N ARG A 340 1.67 -16.19 -17.26
CA ARG A 340 1.66 -14.85 -17.83
C ARG A 340 2.77 -14.04 -17.18
N ILE A 341 3.34 -13.10 -17.93
CA ILE A 341 4.35 -12.19 -17.43
C ILE A 341 4.00 -10.75 -17.83
N GLU A 342 4.19 -9.84 -16.89
CA GLU A 342 4.09 -8.40 -17.08
C GLU A 342 5.43 -7.78 -16.68
N LEU A 343 6.00 -6.96 -17.55
CA LEU A 343 7.29 -6.33 -17.33
C LEU A 343 7.15 -4.82 -17.48
N SER A 344 7.83 -4.09 -16.61
CA SER A 344 8.09 -2.67 -16.83
C SER A 344 9.04 -2.50 -18.00
N GLY A 345 8.90 -1.39 -18.71
CA GLY A 345 9.81 -0.98 -19.78
C GLY A 345 11.15 -0.46 -19.27
N GLU A 346 11.91 0.12 -20.19
CA GLU A 346 13.27 0.60 -19.95
C GLU A 346 13.33 1.74 -18.92
N TYR A 347 14.50 1.91 -18.30
CA TYR A 347 14.77 3.00 -17.37
C TYR A 347 14.61 4.38 -18.05
N TYR A 348 13.89 5.29 -17.39
CA TYR A 348 13.57 6.61 -17.92
C TYR A 348 13.91 7.73 -16.94
N LEU A 349 14.89 8.57 -17.30
CA LEU A 349 15.25 9.79 -16.58
C LEU A 349 14.35 10.97 -16.99
N ARG A 350 13.26 11.19 -16.23
CA ARG A 350 12.29 12.27 -16.47
C ARG A 350 12.87 13.69 -16.48
N LYS A 351 14.04 13.93 -15.86
CA LYS A 351 14.59 15.29 -15.69
C LYS A 351 15.74 15.69 -16.62
N SER A 352 16.32 14.78 -17.40
CA SER A 352 17.54 15.10 -18.17
C SER A 352 17.26 15.27 -19.67
N TYR A 353 16.41 14.42 -20.26
CA TYR A 353 16.28 14.36 -21.71
C TYR A 353 15.61 15.58 -22.34
N ILE A 354 14.57 16.16 -21.71
CA ILE A 354 13.92 17.35 -22.27
C ILE A 354 14.91 18.53 -22.28
N GLY A 355 15.69 18.72 -21.21
CA GLY A 355 16.70 19.77 -21.16
C GLY A 355 17.81 19.59 -22.20
N HIS A 356 18.34 18.37 -22.33
CA HIS A 356 19.42 18.10 -23.29
C HIS A 356 18.96 18.06 -24.74
N SER A 357 17.81 17.45 -25.05
CA SER A 357 17.27 17.46 -26.40
C SER A 357 16.89 18.88 -26.84
N PHE A 358 16.23 19.67 -26.00
CA PHE A 358 15.98 21.08 -26.33
C PHE A 358 17.29 21.85 -26.48
N SER A 359 18.27 21.66 -25.60
CA SER A 359 19.59 22.31 -25.74
C SER A 359 20.30 21.94 -27.05
N ILE A 360 20.25 20.67 -27.48
CA ILE A 360 20.84 20.23 -28.73
C ILE A 360 20.06 20.80 -29.92
N PHE A 361 18.73 20.74 -29.93
CA PHE A 361 17.91 21.29 -31.02
C PHE A 361 18.07 22.81 -31.15
N PHE A 362 17.95 23.56 -30.05
CA PHE A 362 18.09 25.01 -30.06
C PHE A 362 19.55 25.45 -30.28
N GLY A 363 20.52 24.71 -29.74
CA GLY A 363 21.94 24.96 -29.91
C GLY A 363 22.39 24.75 -31.35
N THR A 364 21.96 23.67 -32.00
CA THR A 364 22.26 23.40 -33.42
C THR A 364 21.58 24.39 -34.35
N LEU A 365 20.33 24.77 -34.06
CA LEU A 365 19.61 25.80 -34.81
C LEU A 365 20.31 27.16 -34.69
N LEU A 366 20.70 27.57 -33.48
CA LEU A 366 21.43 28.82 -33.24
C LEU A 366 22.78 28.82 -33.96
N ALA A 367 23.53 27.70 -33.88
CA ALA A 367 24.79 27.54 -34.58
C ALA A 367 24.63 27.64 -36.11
N ALA A 368 23.57 27.04 -36.67
CA ALA A 368 23.26 27.16 -38.09
C ALA A 368 22.94 28.61 -38.49
N VAL A 369 22.13 29.33 -37.68
CA VAL A 369 21.83 30.75 -37.92
C VAL A 369 23.11 31.59 -37.90
N ILE A 370 23.97 31.41 -36.91
CA ILE A 370 25.27 32.10 -36.82
C ILE A 370 26.15 31.78 -38.03
N PHE A 371 26.21 30.52 -38.44
CA PHE A 371 26.98 30.08 -39.60
C PHE A 371 26.51 30.75 -40.89
N PHE A 372 25.19 30.79 -41.14
CA PHE A 372 24.62 31.49 -42.29
C PHE A 372 24.86 33.01 -42.23
N VAL A 373 24.77 33.62 -41.05
CA VAL A 373 25.09 35.05 -40.86
C VAL A 373 26.56 35.33 -41.18
N ILE A 374 27.49 34.46 -40.76
CA ILE A 374 28.93 34.60 -41.06
C ILE A 374 29.18 34.44 -42.56
N ILE A 375 28.66 33.39 -43.20
CA ILE A 375 28.78 33.20 -44.66
C ILE A 375 28.27 34.44 -45.39
N PHE A 376 27.08 34.89 -45.00
CA PHE A 376 26.45 36.03 -45.63
C PHE A 376 27.24 37.32 -45.43
N ALA A 377 27.80 37.56 -44.24
CA ALA A 377 28.69 38.69 -43.96
C ALA A 377 29.98 38.64 -44.79
N LEU A 378 30.57 37.45 -44.97
CA LEU A 378 31.77 37.25 -45.78
C LEU A 378 31.51 37.43 -47.28
N PHE A 379 30.37 36.96 -47.79
CA PHE A 379 30.03 37.05 -49.22
C PHE A 379 29.46 38.40 -49.65
N MET A 380 28.66 39.07 -48.81
CA MET A 380 28.06 40.38 -49.14
C MET A 380 29.05 41.55 -49.00
N GLY A 381 30.17 41.33 -48.31
CA GLY A 381 31.21 42.33 -48.06
C GLY A 381 30.74 43.50 -47.18
N PRO A 382 31.68 44.23 -46.53
CA PRO A 382 31.35 45.30 -45.59
C PRO A 382 30.66 46.53 -46.21
N GLN A 383 30.54 46.59 -47.54
CA GLN A 383 30.09 47.78 -48.28
C GLN A 383 28.58 47.83 -48.56
N ARG A 384 27.80 46.80 -48.20
CA ARG A 384 26.33 46.77 -48.46
C ARG A 384 25.44 46.57 -47.24
N PHE A 385 26.02 46.40 -46.04
CA PHE A 385 25.25 46.20 -44.82
C PHE A 385 25.13 47.49 -44.00
N THR A 386 24.23 48.37 -44.41
CA THR A 386 23.67 49.40 -43.51
C THR A 386 22.40 48.82 -42.87
N ILE A 387 22.46 48.55 -41.56
CA ILE A 387 21.31 48.07 -40.76
C ILE A 387 20.11 49.03 -40.85
N SER A 388 20.34 50.28 -41.27
CA SER A 388 19.29 51.28 -41.50
C SER A 388 18.25 50.91 -42.58
N ASN A 389 18.52 49.91 -43.43
CA ASN A 389 17.59 49.50 -44.49
C ASN A 389 16.79 48.23 -44.17
N VAL A 390 17.02 47.59 -43.02
CA VAL A 390 16.15 46.49 -42.54
C VAL A 390 14.91 47.11 -41.90
N ARG A 391 13.93 47.49 -42.71
CA ARG A 391 12.60 47.89 -42.23
C ARG A 391 11.89 46.66 -41.69
N ILE A 392 11.87 46.51 -40.36
CA ILE A 392 11.06 45.51 -39.68
C ILE A 392 9.61 46.06 -39.63
N PRO A 393 8.67 45.54 -40.45
CA PRO A 393 7.38 46.21 -40.67
C PRO A 393 6.50 46.33 -39.42
N TRP A 394 6.74 45.52 -38.38
CA TRP A 394 5.96 45.54 -37.15
C TRP A 394 6.45 46.55 -36.09
N LEU A 395 7.61 47.18 -36.28
CA LEU A 395 8.15 48.17 -35.35
C LEU A 395 7.83 49.62 -35.74
N ASP A 396 7.27 49.86 -36.94
CA ASP A 396 6.99 51.21 -37.46
C ASP A 396 5.52 51.67 -37.30
N ASN A 397 4.64 50.82 -36.74
CA ASN A 397 3.22 51.13 -36.52
C ASN A 397 2.94 51.85 -35.19
N GLY A 398 3.82 52.80 -34.82
CA GLY A 398 3.73 53.51 -33.54
C GLY A 398 3.15 54.92 -33.57
N LYS A 399 2.95 55.54 -34.76
CA LYS A 399 2.48 56.94 -34.85
C LYS A 399 1.65 57.20 -36.10
N GLY A 400 0.33 57.03 -36.00
CA GLY A 400 -0.62 57.43 -37.03
C GLY A 400 -1.98 57.72 -36.41
N ASN A 401 -2.24 59.01 -36.16
CA ASN A 401 -3.49 59.54 -35.66
C ASN A 401 -4.67 59.27 -36.61
N TYR A 402 -5.83 58.99 -36.01
CA TYR A 402 -7.21 59.30 -36.42
C TYR A 402 -7.49 59.70 -37.89
N HIS A 403 -8.41 58.99 -38.54
CA HIS A 403 -9.65 59.61 -39.03
C HIS A 403 -10.73 58.56 -39.34
N TYR A 404 -11.93 58.85 -38.85
CA TYR A 404 -13.17 58.10 -39.03
C TYR A 404 -13.91 58.69 -40.24
N GLN A 405 -14.14 57.89 -41.29
CA GLN A 405 -15.07 58.18 -42.40
C GLN A 405 -15.26 56.87 -43.17
N GLN A 406 -16.35 56.13 -42.96
CA GLN A 406 -17.67 56.26 -43.58
C GLN A 406 -17.66 56.10 -45.12
N GLU A 407 -18.11 54.91 -45.53
CA GLU A 407 -18.76 54.48 -46.79
C GLU A 407 -18.45 55.25 -48.09
N THR A 408 -17.95 54.54 -49.10
CA THR A 408 -18.76 54.19 -50.27
C THR A 408 -18.05 53.17 -51.19
N THR A 409 -18.89 52.34 -51.77
CA THR A 409 -18.68 51.32 -52.81
C THR A 409 -17.91 51.84 -54.02
N THR A 410 -16.93 51.07 -54.51
CA THR A 410 -16.98 50.35 -55.80
C THR A 410 -15.71 49.51 -56.00
N ASP A 411 -15.94 48.41 -56.68
CA ASP A 411 -15.08 47.27 -57.02
C ASP A 411 -13.76 47.63 -57.73
N GLU A 412 -12.69 46.90 -57.39
CA GLU A 412 -11.68 46.30 -58.29
C GLU A 412 -10.34 46.00 -57.57
N GLY A 413 -9.98 44.71 -57.46
CA GLY A 413 -8.59 44.25 -57.29
C GLY A 413 -8.20 43.59 -55.96
N ARG A 414 -8.44 42.27 -55.82
CA ARG A 414 -7.77 41.39 -54.82
C ARG A 414 -6.44 40.87 -55.40
N PRO A 415 -5.38 40.61 -54.60
CA PRO A 415 -5.29 39.43 -53.71
C PRO A 415 -4.74 39.81 -52.30
N PHE A 416 -5.09 39.17 -51.20
CA PHE A 416 -4.65 37.84 -50.80
C PHE A 416 -5.54 37.26 -49.69
N MET A 417 -5.57 35.92 -49.66
CA MET A 417 -6.44 35.05 -48.89
C MET A 417 -6.13 35.04 -47.38
N PHE A 418 -7.17 35.21 -46.56
CA PHE A 418 -7.42 34.35 -45.39
C PHE A 418 -8.93 34.17 -45.23
N ALA A 419 -9.38 32.91 -45.28
CA ALA A 419 -10.77 32.53 -45.13
C ALA A 419 -11.20 32.73 -43.67
N ARG A 420 -12.06 33.71 -43.43
CA ARG A 420 -12.81 33.87 -42.18
C ARG A 420 -14.17 33.21 -42.40
N PHE A 421 -14.46 32.14 -41.67
CA PHE A 421 -15.80 31.54 -41.66
C PHE A 421 -16.73 32.47 -40.88
N GLU A 422 -17.58 33.21 -41.59
CA GLU A 422 -18.75 33.85 -41.00
C GLU A 422 -19.93 32.88 -41.13
N ASN A 423 -20.41 32.37 -39.99
CA ASN A 423 -21.72 31.75 -39.90
C ASN A 423 -22.77 32.85 -40.10
N LYS A 424 -23.49 32.80 -41.22
CA LYS A 424 -24.80 33.45 -41.32
C LYS A 424 -25.87 32.39 -41.37
N ASP A 425 -26.78 32.50 -40.40
CA ASP A 425 -28.02 31.76 -40.30
C ASP A 425 -28.88 32.04 -41.53
N GLU A 426 -28.93 31.10 -42.46
CA GLU A 426 -30.09 30.89 -43.33
C GLU A 426 -29.96 29.49 -43.94
N GLY A 427 -30.84 28.59 -43.47
CA GLY A 427 -30.75 27.17 -43.72
C GLY A 427 -30.89 26.81 -45.21
N ARG A 428 -29.83 26.21 -45.75
CA ARG A 428 -29.84 25.06 -46.68
C ARG A 428 -28.41 24.72 -47.09
N LEU A 429 -27.84 23.71 -46.43
CA LEU A 429 -26.57 23.09 -46.84
C LEU A 429 -26.84 22.12 -47.99
N SER A 430 -26.37 22.48 -49.19
CA SER A 430 -26.21 21.58 -50.33
C SER A 430 -24.77 21.08 -50.34
N LEU A 431 -24.53 19.87 -49.85
CA LEU A 431 -23.25 19.19 -49.97
C LEU A 431 -23.15 18.58 -51.39
N ALA A 432 -22.19 19.04 -52.17
CA ALA A 432 -21.80 18.39 -53.42
C ALA A 432 -21.01 17.09 -53.12
N PRO A 433 -21.14 16.05 -53.95
CA PRO A 433 -20.72 14.70 -53.62
C PRO A 433 -19.23 14.49 -53.89
N SER A 434 -18.50 14.03 -52.88
CA SER A 434 -17.19 13.42 -53.07
C SER A 434 -17.29 11.95 -52.67
N VAL A 435 -16.98 11.11 -53.66
CA VAL A 435 -17.13 9.67 -53.70
C VAL A 435 -16.00 9.02 -52.91
N VAL A 436 -16.28 8.59 -51.68
CA VAL A 436 -15.75 7.32 -51.12
C VAL A 436 -16.87 6.70 -50.31
N SER A 437 -17.39 5.60 -50.82
CA SER A 437 -18.51 4.81 -50.31
C SER A 437 -18.23 4.30 -48.89
N LEU A 438 -19.05 4.72 -47.92
CA LEU A 438 -19.07 4.19 -46.56
C LEU A 438 -20.44 3.59 -46.23
N ASP A 439 -21.02 2.84 -47.18
CA ASP A 439 -22.14 1.92 -46.95
C ASP A 439 -21.62 0.48 -47.00
N LYS A 440 -20.87 0.12 -45.95
CA LYS A 440 -20.83 -1.23 -45.41
C LYS A 440 -20.85 -1.12 -43.90
N THR A 441 -22.06 -1.26 -43.39
CA THR A 441 -22.44 -1.70 -42.05
C THR A 441 -21.34 -2.56 -41.42
N PHE A 442 -20.71 -2.02 -40.38
CA PHE A 442 -19.96 -2.83 -39.42
C PHE A 442 -21.00 -3.52 -38.52
N GLU A 443 -21.41 -4.73 -38.93
CA GLU A 443 -22.17 -5.63 -38.06
C GLU A 443 -21.24 -6.11 -36.95
N ASN A 444 -21.50 -5.64 -35.72
CA ASN A 444 -20.83 -6.15 -34.53
C ASN A 444 -21.53 -7.44 -34.08
N PRO A 445 -20.88 -8.62 -34.16
CA PRO A 445 -21.53 -9.91 -33.88
C PRO A 445 -21.75 -10.20 -32.38
N LEU A 446 -21.44 -9.26 -31.47
CA LEU A 446 -21.49 -9.53 -30.03
C LEU A 446 -22.80 -9.07 -29.32
N PHE A 447 -23.69 -8.34 -29.98
CA PHE A 447 -24.86 -7.72 -29.30
C PHE A 447 -26.23 -8.02 -29.94
N GLY A 448 -26.31 -9.01 -30.83
CA GLY A 448 -27.53 -9.34 -31.60
C GLY A 448 -28.35 -10.53 -31.10
N LYS A 449 -28.51 -10.74 -29.78
CA LYS A 449 -29.49 -11.74 -29.28
C LYS A 449 -30.59 -11.05 -28.46
N GLU A 450 -31.72 -10.84 -29.13
CA GLU A 450 -33.01 -10.60 -28.49
C GLU A 450 -33.39 -11.85 -27.67
N ILE A 451 -33.65 -11.64 -26.38
CA ILE A 451 -34.24 -12.64 -25.49
C ILE A 451 -35.76 -12.54 -25.65
N GLN A 452 -36.38 -13.58 -26.21
CA GLN A 452 -37.83 -13.74 -26.20
C GLN A 452 -38.35 -13.97 -24.76
N PRO A 453 -39.53 -13.43 -24.41
CA PRO A 453 -40.12 -13.64 -23.09
C PRO A 453 -40.88 -14.96 -23.06
N SER A 454 -40.44 -15.90 -22.22
CA SER A 454 -41.22 -17.07 -21.82
C SER A 454 -41.77 -16.87 -20.41
N ALA A 455 -43.08 -16.97 -20.32
CA ALA A 455 -43.90 -16.85 -19.13
C ALA A 455 -43.71 -18.00 -18.10
N SER A 456 -44.28 -17.77 -16.91
CA SER A 456 -44.55 -18.68 -15.78
C SER A 456 -43.36 -18.90 -14.83
N ALA A 457 -43.46 -18.90 -13.49
CA ALA A 457 -44.62 -18.96 -12.61
C ALA A 457 -44.27 -18.49 -11.18
N SER A 458 -45.33 -18.09 -10.47
CA SER A 458 -45.56 -18.13 -9.02
C SER A 458 -44.61 -17.43 -8.04
N CYS A 459 -45.14 -16.34 -7.50
CA CYS A 459 -45.00 -15.98 -6.08
C CYS A 459 -45.14 -17.20 -5.17
N ALA A 460 -44.26 -17.32 -4.18
CA ALA A 460 -44.54 -18.03 -2.95
C ALA A 460 -44.34 -17.08 -1.77
N THR A 461 -45.42 -17.01 -1.01
CA THR A 461 -45.73 -16.17 0.13
C THR A 461 -44.90 -16.56 1.36
N LEU A 462 -44.52 -15.56 2.15
CA LEU A 462 -44.15 -15.70 3.56
C LEU A 462 -45.33 -16.25 4.35
N ASP A 463 -45.11 -17.29 5.15
CA ASP A 463 -45.96 -17.61 6.30
C ASP A 463 -45.15 -17.56 7.61
N PRO A 464 -45.75 -17.06 8.70
CA PRO A 464 -45.09 -16.83 9.98
C PRO A 464 -45.04 -18.11 10.82
N ILE A 465 -43.89 -18.40 11.44
CA ILE A 465 -43.82 -19.45 12.46
C ILE A 465 -44.18 -18.86 13.80
N THR A 466 -45.32 -19.33 14.29
CA THR A 466 -45.91 -19.15 15.61
C THR A 466 -45.06 -19.69 16.74
N GLU A 467 -45.07 -18.90 17.80
CA GLU A 467 -44.73 -19.18 19.19
C GLU A 467 -45.62 -20.28 19.79
N LYS A 468 -45.02 -21.41 20.17
CA LYS A 468 -45.46 -22.32 21.24
C LYS A 468 -44.47 -23.48 21.36
N ASP A 469 -43.64 -23.41 22.41
CA ASP A 469 -43.43 -24.53 23.35
C ASP A 469 -42.54 -24.01 24.49
N LEU A 470 -43.22 -23.50 25.53
CA LEU A 470 -42.65 -23.37 26.86
C LEU A 470 -42.54 -24.77 27.47
N GLY A 471 -41.30 -25.20 27.73
CA GLY A 471 -40.98 -26.43 28.43
C GLY A 471 -39.87 -26.19 29.46
N ASP A 472 -40.31 -25.74 30.63
CA ASP A 472 -39.73 -25.89 31.97
C ASP A 472 -38.44 -26.74 32.09
N SER A 473 -37.33 -26.13 32.53
CA SER A 473 -36.35 -26.84 33.36
C SER A 473 -35.45 -25.87 34.15
N GLY A 474 -35.67 -25.85 35.47
CA GLY A 474 -34.61 -26.15 36.44
C GLY A 474 -33.45 -25.16 36.56
N VAL A 475 -33.66 -24.11 37.35
CA VAL A 475 -32.59 -23.32 37.97
C VAL A 475 -31.89 -24.16 39.04
N GLU A 476 -30.65 -24.60 38.77
CA GLU A 476 -29.70 -25.00 39.81
C GLU A 476 -28.61 -23.93 39.94
N ARG A 477 -28.62 -23.26 41.10
CA ARG A 477 -27.53 -22.43 41.60
C ARG A 477 -26.37 -23.33 42.02
N SER A 478 -25.25 -23.24 41.32
CA SER A 478 -23.95 -23.71 41.82
C SER A 478 -23.08 -22.49 42.17
N THR A 479 -23.04 -22.19 43.46
CA THR A 479 -21.99 -21.41 44.11
C THR A 479 -20.64 -22.12 43.91
N PHE A 480 -19.70 -21.47 43.25
CA PHE A 480 -18.30 -21.90 43.23
C PHE A 480 -17.47 -21.00 44.14
N GLU A 481 -16.94 -21.59 45.21
CA GLU A 481 -15.91 -21.01 46.06
C GLU A 481 -14.57 -20.95 45.30
N LEU A 482 -13.98 -19.76 45.23
CA LEU A 482 -12.61 -19.54 44.81
C LEU A 482 -11.66 -19.94 45.96
N GLN A 483 -10.98 -21.08 45.82
CA GLN A 483 -9.79 -21.37 46.63
C GLN A 483 -8.57 -20.67 46.03
N LEU A 484 -8.12 -19.62 46.69
CA LEU A 484 -6.77 -19.05 46.50
C LEU A 484 -5.73 -20.04 47.02
N THR A 485 -4.93 -20.63 46.13
CA THR A 485 -3.66 -21.27 46.51
C THR A 485 -2.51 -20.26 46.40
N SER A 486 -2.00 -19.93 47.58
CA SER A 486 -0.79 -19.15 47.84
C SER A 486 0.45 -19.74 47.12
N ALA A 487 1.09 -18.92 46.28
CA ALA A 487 2.41 -19.20 45.74
C ALA A 487 3.45 -18.96 46.85
N LYS A 488 4.17 -20.03 47.20
CA LYS A 488 5.31 -20.02 48.12
C LYS A 488 6.53 -19.39 47.45
N ASN A 489 7.15 -18.45 48.16
CA ASN A 489 8.50 -17.96 47.94
C ASN A 489 9.49 -19.12 47.78
N VAL A 490 10.31 -19.09 46.72
CA VAL A 490 11.51 -19.91 46.59
C VAL A 490 12.70 -19.01 46.83
N ASP A 491 13.37 -19.27 47.95
CA ASP A 491 14.66 -18.68 48.31
C ASP A 491 15.75 -19.12 47.31
N LEU A 492 16.44 -18.14 46.74
CA LEU A 492 17.70 -18.32 46.04
C LEU A 492 18.83 -18.24 47.06
N ASN A 493 19.42 -19.37 47.42
CA ASN A 493 20.77 -19.48 47.96
C ASN A 493 21.32 -20.89 47.73
N GLU A 494 22.64 -20.98 47.55
CA GLU A 494 23.49 -22.17 47.40
C GLU A 494 23.56 -22.83 46.02
N ALA A 495 24.60 -22.47 45.27
CA ALA A 495 25.46 -23.45 44.61
C ALA A 495 26.85 -22.85 44.39
N ASP A 496 27.66 -22.89 45.45
CA ASP A 496 29.11 -22.76 45.39
C ASP A 496 29.71 -24.14 45.72
N ASN A 497 30.72 -24.54 44.96
CA ASN A 497 31.67 -25.66 45.16
C ASN A 497 31.34 -27.11 44.72
N LYS A 498 32.17 -27.56 43.73
CA LYS A 498 32.99 -28.81 43.64
C LYS A 498 32.22 -30.14 43.55
N VAL A 499 32.49 -31.07 42.61
CA VAL A 499 33.73 -31.60 42.00
C VAL A 499 33.39 -32.09 40.60
#